data_AF-A0A945N6Q1-F1
#
_entry.id   AF-A0A945N6Q1-F1
#
_cell.length_a   1.000
_cell.length_b   1.000
_cell.length_c   1.000
_cell.angle_alpha   90.00
_cell.angle_beta   90.00
_cell.angle_gamma   90.00
#
_symmetry.space_group_name_H-M   'P 1'
#
loop_
_entity.id
_entity.type
_entity.pdbx_description
1 polymer ?
#
loop_
_entity_poly.entity_id
_entity_poly.type
_entity_poly.pdbx_seq_one_letter_code
_entity_poly.pdbx_strand_id
1 'polypeptide(L)'
;MPTLSSARRDAILQSVDAAFEAQLQFTEALVRFPSTRGQEGTCQDFLFEAYRARGYSVDRWRIEADDIAHHPGFSPIAHDYDQAINVVATHRPRQQVGRSLILNGHVDVVPTGPKTLWDAPPFEPHREGDWLYGRGAGDMKAGLAANLFALDALARAGFQPAAPVYVQSVTEEECTGNGALSALVRGYQADAAIIPEPV
;
A
#
# COMPACT_ATOMS: atom_id res chain seq x y z
N MET A 1 -19.78 17.95 -10.72
CA MET A 1 -18.54 17.86 -9.92
C MET A 1 -17.56 18.88 -10.46
N PRO A 2 -16.81 19.62 -9.63
CA PRO A 2 -15.78 20.52 -10.14
C PRO A 2 -14.73 19.69 -10.90
N THR A 3 -14.52 20.02 -12.16
CA THR A 3 -13.53 19.38 -13.03
C THR A 3 -12.15 19.94 -12.72
N LEU A 4 -11.14 19.05 -12.71
CA LEU A 4 -9.74 19.47 -12.60
C LEU A 4 -9.37 20.28 -13.84
N SER A 5 -8.78 21.46 -13.68
CA SER A 5 -8.32 22.24 -14.84
C SER A 5 -7.20 21.51 -15.57
N SER A 6 -7.09 21.72 -16.89
CA SER A 6 -6.01 21.14 -17.71
C SER A 6 -4.64 21.44 -17.12
N ALA A 7 -4.38 22.70 -16.77
CA ALA A 7 -3.11 23.11 -16.16
C ALA A 7 -2.77 22.33 -14.86
N ARG A 8 -3.76 22.07 -14.00
CA ARG A 8 -3.54 21.28 -12.77
C ARG A 8 -3.29 19.81 -13.08
N ARG A 9 -4.07 19.24 -14.00
CA ARG A 9 -3.89 17.86 -14.45
C ARG A 9 -2.49 17.67 -15.04
N ASP A 10 -2.08 18.56 -15.94
CA ASP A 10 -0.81 18.45 -16.65
C ASP A 10 0.37 18.62 -15.69
N ALA A 11 0.27 19.51 -14.69
CA ALA A 11 1.27 19.63 -13.62
C ALA A 11 1.41 18.36 -12.76
N ILE A 12 0.29 17.69 -12.46
CA ILE A 12 0.30 16.42 -11.70
C ILE A 12 0.94 15.32 -12.55
N LEU A 13 0.55 15.19 -13.83
CA LEU A 13 1.12 14.20 -14.74
C LEU A 13 2.62 14.40 -14.92
N GLN A 14 3.08 15.63 -15.13
CA GLN A 14 4.50 15.94 -15.22
C GLN A 14 5.26 15.57 -13.94
N SER A 15 4.64 15.73 -12.77
CA SER A 15 5.21 15.33 -11.48
C SER A 15 5.25 13.82 -11.29
N VAL A 16 4.33 13.07 -11.90
CA VAL A 16 4.39 11.59 -11.96
C VAL A 16 5.56 11.19 -12.86
N ASP A 17 5.59 11.69 -14.10
CA ASP A 17 6.62 11.34 -15.09
C ASP A 17 8.03 11.63 -14.56
N ALA A 18 8.23 12.81 -13.94
CA ALA A 18 9.52 13.22 -13.39
C ALA A 18 10.03 12.34 -12.23
N ALA A 19 9.15 11.59 -11.57
CA ALA A 19 9.48 10.73 -10.43
C ALA A 19 9.20 9.26 -10.68
N PHE A 20 8.83 8.87 -11.91
CA PHE A 20 8.44 7.50 -12.21
C PHE A 20 9.58 6.52 -11.98
N GLU A 21 10.82 6.89 -12.29
CA GLU A 21 11.99 6.07 -11.99
C GLU A 21 12.17 5.83 -10.47
N ALA A 22 11.94 6.86 -9.65
CA ALA A 22 11.98 6.70 -8.19
C ALA A 22 10.84 5.80 -7.68
N GLN A 23 9.67 5.83 -8.34
CA GLN A 23 8.57 4.92 -8.05
C GLN A 23 8.96 3.48 -8.40
N LEU A 24 9.56 3.24 -9.56
CA LEU A 24 10.04 1.92 -9.95
C LEU A 24 11.07 1.38 -8.95
N GLN A 25 12.05 2.19 -8.55
CA GLN A 25 13.04 1.81 -7.53
C GLN A 25 12.40 1.48 -6.18
N PHE A 26 11.35 2.22 -5.80
CA PHE A 26 10.60 1.92 -4.58
C PHE A 26 9.83 0.61 -4.69
N THR A 27 9.19 0.34 -5.83
CA THR A 27 8.53 -0.95 -6.10
C THR A 27 9.53 -2.10 -6.09
N GLU A 28 10.71 -1.93 -6.69
CA GLU A 28 11.79 -2.92 -6.61
C GLU A 28 12.21 -3.18 -5.16
N ALA A 29 12.38 -2.14 -4.36
CA ALA A 29 12.69 -2.29 -2.94
C ALA A 29 11.60 -3.10 -2.20
N LEU A 30 10.31 -2.84 -2.47
CA LEU A 30 9.21 -3.64 -1.93
C LEU A 30 9.28 -5.11 -2.36
N VAL A 31 9.54 -5.38 -3.64
CA VAL A 31 9.64 -6.74 -4.19
C VAL A 31 10.77 -7.53 -3.55
N ARG A 32 11.85 -6.87 -3.12
CA ARG A 32 12.97 -7.54 -2.42
C ARG A 32 12.60 -8.15 -1.07
N PHE A 33 11.50 -7.70 -0.45
CA PHE A 33 11.02 -8.30 0.78
C PHE A 33 10.19 -9.56 0.48
N PRO A 34 10.61 -10.75 0.96
CA PRO A 34 9.83 -11.98 0.84
C PRO A 34 8.70 -12.00 1.88
N SER A 35 7.76 -11.08 1.75
CA SER A 35 6.62 -10.87 2.65
C SER A 35 5.54 -11.93 2.49
N THR A 36 5.92 -13.21 2.40
CA THR A 36 4.97 -14.31 2.51
C THR A 36 4.35 -14.34 3.89
N ARG A 37 3.19 -14.97 4.02
CA ARG A 37 2.47 -15.16 5.28
C ARG A 37 3.37 -15.45 6.49
N GLY A 38 3.31 -14.59 7.51
CA GLY A 38 4.12 -14.64 8.73
C GLY A 38 5.53 -14.05 8.61
N GLN A 39 5.90 -13.45 7.48
CA GLN A 39 7.20 -12.82 7.20
C GLN A 39 7.07 -11.35 6.73
N GLU A 40 5.91 -10.74 6.91
CA GLU A 40 5.56 -9.42 6.40
C GLU A 40 6.22 -8.28 7.18
N GLY A 41 6.61 -8.54 8.44
CA GLY A 41 7.07 -7.54 9.41
C GLY A 41 8.16 -6.60 8.88
N THR A 42 9.17 -7.15 8.17
CA THR A 42 10.26 -6.33 7.60
C THR A 42 9.82 -5.44 6.44
N CYS A 43 8.83 -5.88 5.64
CA CYS A 43 8.26 -5.05 4.59
C CYS A 43 7.39 -3.93 5.20
N GLN A 44 6.66 -4.25 6.28
CA GLN A 44 5.91 -3.25 7.05
C GLN A 44 6.83 -2.24 7.75
N ASP A 45 7.99 -2.65 8.27
CA ASP A 45 9.02 -1.74 8.80
C ASP A 45 9.47 -0.74 7.73
N PHE A 46 9.73 -1.22 6.52
CA PHE A 46 10.12 -0.38 5.39
C PHE A 46 9.02 0.63 5.04
N LEU A 47 7.76 0.21 4.96
CA LEU A 47 6.64 1.11 4.67
C LEU A 47 6.41 2.13 5.79
N PHE A 48 6.50 1.70 7.05
CA PHE A 48 6.41 2.58 8.21
C PHE A 48 7.43 3.72 8.14
N GLU A 49 8.70 3.40 7.87
CA GLU A 49 9.74 4.43 7.74
C GLU A 49 9.57 5.27 6.46
N ALA A 50 9.14 4.68 5.34
CA ALA A 50 8.85 5.41 4.11
C ALA A 50 7.72 6.45 4.29
N TYR A 51 6.69 6.12 5.08
CA TYR A 51 5.61 7.03 5.43
C TYR A 51 6.06 8.12 6.39
N ARG A 52 6.84 7.79 7.43
CA ARG A 52 7.39 8.77 8.38
C ARG A 52 8.32 9.75 7.71
N ALA A 53 9.17 9.30 6.79
CA ALA A 53 10.08 10.16 6.03
C ALA A 53 9.36 11.23 5.19
N ARG A 54 8.08 11.00 4.86
CA ARG A 54 7.20 11.96 4.16
C ARG A 54 6.43 12.88 5.11
N GLY A 55 6.63 12.75 6.41
CA GLY A 55 5.99 13.58 7.43
C GLY A 55 4.55 13.18 7.77
N TYR A 56 4.10 11.99 7.38
CA TYR A 56 2.78 11.50 7.77
C TYR A 56 2.74 11.13 9.26
N SER A 57 1.56 11.24 9.86
CA SER A 57 1.28 10.53 11.11
C SER A 57 1.08 9.06 10.78
N VAL A 58 1.82 8.16 11.42
CA VAL A 58 1.79 6.73 11.10
C VAL A 58 1.36 5.93 12.32
N ASP A 59 0.35 5.09 12.14
CA ASP A 59 -0.07 4.08 13.10
C ASP A 59 0.42 2.71 12.62
N ARG A 60 0.83 1.88 13.58
CA ARG A 60 1.31 0.53 13.34
C ARG A 60 0.86 -0.35 14.49
N TRP A 61 0.26 -1.48 14.16
CA TRP A 61 -0.21 -2.43 15.17
C TRP A 61 -0.16 -3.86 14.64
N ARG A 62 -0.02 -4.81 15.57
CA ARG A 62 -0.27 -6.22 15.30
C ARG A 62 -1.78 -6.46 15.36
N ILE A 63 -2.29 -7.27 14.46
CA ILE A 63 -3.70 -7.67 14.43
C ILE A 63 -3.95 -8.59 15.63
N GLU A 64 -4.84 -8.17 16.53
CA GLU A 64 -5.33 -9.01 17.62
C GLU A 64 -6.60 -9.73 17.18
N ALA A 65 -6.61 -11.05 17.21
CA ALA A 65 -7.75 -11.85 16.77
C ALA A 65 -9.02 -11.51 17.57
N ASP A 66 -8.90 -11.33 18.88
CA ASP A 66 -10.03 -11.05 19.78
C ASP A 66 -10.75 -9.73 19.43
N ASP A 67 -10.01 -8.74 18.90
CA ASP A 67 -10.57 -7.46 18.49
C ASP A 67 -11.50 -7.60 17.27
N ILE A 68 -11.25 -8.59 16.41
CA ILE A 68 -11.95 -8.77 15.13
C ILE A 68 -12.84 -10.02 15.07
N ALA A 69 -12.64 -11.00 15.95
CA ALA A 69 -13.33 -12.31 15.91
C ALA A 69 -14.86 -12.22 15.99
N HIS A 70 -15.38 -11.15 16.57
CA HIS A 70 -16.81 -10.88 16.71
C HIS A 70 -17.43 -10.24 15.46
N HIS A 71 -16.62 -9.76 14.52
CA HIS A 71 -17.09 -9.06 13.34
C HIS A 71 -17.57 -10.06 12.27
N PRO A 72 -18.71 -9.82 11.59
CA PRO A 72 -19.25 -10.76 10.60
C PRO A 72 -18.35 -10.98 9.37
N GLY A 73 -17.44 -10.05 9.10
CA GLY A 73 -16.43 -10.17 8.04
C GLY A 73 -15.15 -10.90 8.45
N PHE A 74 -15.06 -11.39 9.68
CA PHE A 74 -13.89 -12.14 10.16
C PHE A 74 -13.76 -13.48 9.45
N SER A 75 -12.53 -13.83 9.07
CA SER A 75 -12.21 -15.16 8.55
C SER A 75 -11.34 -15.94 9.56
N PRO A 76 -11.62 -17.24 9.79
CA PRO A 76 -10.88 -18.04 10.76
C PRO A 76 -9.36 -18.07 10.52
N ILE A 77 -8.62 -17.93 11.61
CA ILE A 77 -7.15 -17.91 11.60
C ILE A 77 -6.62 -19.35 11.71
N ALA A 78 -5.82 -19.77 10.74
CA ALA A 78 -5.22 -21.10 10.67
C ALA A 78 -3.70 -21.12 10.87
N HIS A 79 -3.11 -19.96 11.19
CA HIS A 79 -1.66 -19.76 11.34
C HIS A 79 -1.35 -18.64 12.34
N ASP A 80 -0.08 -18.44 12.63
CA ASP A 80 0.38 -17.47 13.62
C ASP A 80 0.22 -16.02 13.13
N TYR A 81 -0.30 -15.15 13.99
CA TYR A 81 -0.52 -13.72 13.76
C TYR A 81 0.52 -12.82 14.45
N ASP A 82 1.56 -13.40 15.08
CA ASP A 82 2.62 -12.65 15.76
C ASP A 82 3.30 -11.59 14.88
N GLN A 83 3.32 -11.81 13.56
CA GLN A 83 3.88 -10.89 12.56
C GLN A 83 2.83 -10.26 11.63
N ALA A 84 1.54 -10.51 11.86
CA ALA A 84 0.45 -9.92 11.09
C ALA A 84 0.26 -8.46 11.52
N ILE A 85 1.07 -7.58 10.92
CA ILE A 85 1.19 -6.17 11.28
C ILE A 85 0.57 -5.31 10.18
N ASN A 86 -0.29 -4.37 10.54
CA ASN A 86 -0.75 -3.32 9.65
C ASN A 86 0.01 -2.02 9.88
N VAL A 87 0.13 -1.21 8.82
CA VAL A 87 0.68 0.14 8.87
C VAL A 87 -0.24 1.10 8.13
N VAL A 88 -0.63 2.19 8.76
CA VAL A 88 -1.48 3.22 8.16
C VAL A 88 -0.87 4.61 8.31
N ALA A 89 -0.62 5.27 7.18
CA ALA A 89 -0.24 6.67 7.16
C ALA A 89 -1.49 7.57 7.01
N THR A 90 -1.51 8.69 7.74
CA THR A 90 -2.58 9.68 7.66
C THR A 90 -2.04 11.00 7.13
N HIS A 91 -2.55 11.41 5.96
CA HIS A 91 -2.48 12.80 5.50
C HIS A 91 -3.58 13.61 6.19
N ARG A 92 -3.20 14.74 6.81
CA ARG A 92 -4.15 15.69 7.38
C ARG A 92 -4.17 16.97 6.54
N PRO A 93 -5.32 17.39 6.02
CA PRO A 93 -5.39 18.61 5.22
C PRO A 93 -5.20 19.85 6.09
N ARG A 94 -4.70 20.95 5.50
CA ARG A 94 -4.68 22.26 6.19
C ARG A 94 -6.08 22.76 6.53
N GLN A 95 -7.04 22.48 5.66
CA GLN A 95 -8.46 22.78 5.87
C GLN A 95 -9.27 21.65 5.24
N GLN A 96 -10.26 21.13 5.96
CA GLN A 96 -11.11 20.06 5.49
C GLN A 96 -12.31 20.63 4.72
N VAL A 97 -12.26 20.52 3.39
CA VAL A 97 -13.31 21.03 2.47
C VAL A 97 -13.66 20.01 1.36
N GLY A 98 -13.17 18.78 1.46
CA GLY A 98 -13.41 17.69 0.51
C GLY A 98 -13.90 16.40 1.17
N ARG A 99 -13.95 15.34 0.37
CA ARG A 99 -14.28 13.98 0.81
C ARG A 99 -13.01 13.21 1.16
N SER A 100 -13.04 12.53 2.29
CA SER A 100 -11.99 11.66 2.78
C SER A 100 -11.83 10.42 1.90
N LEU A 101 -10.62 9.85 1.89
CA LEU A 101 -10.29 8.70 1.04
C LEU A 101 -9.40 7.69 1.77
N ILE A 102 -9.69 6.40 1.61
CA ILE A 102 -8.76 5.32 1.91
C ILE A 102 -8.08 4.88 0.61
N LEU A 103 -6.76 4.81 0.63
CA LEU A 103 -5.93 4.16 -0.37
C LEU A 103 -5.37 2.89 0.28
N ASN A 104 -5.99 1.74 0.03
CA ASN A 104 -5.62 0.47 0.67
C ASN A 104 -4.83 -0.40 -0.29
N GLY A 105 -3.89 -1.19 0.23
CA GLY A 105 -3.27 -2.28 -0.49
C GLY A 105 -2.61 -3.26 0.47
N HIS A 106 -2.44 -4.50 0.02
CA HIS A 106 -1.80 -5.55 0.80
C HIS A 106 -0.30 -5.67 0.46
N VAL A 107 0.49 -6.06 1.45
CA VAL A 107 1.94 -6.25 1.30
C VAL A 107 2.33 -7.73 1.28
N ASP A 108 1.45 -8.59 1.77
CA ASP A 108 1.66 -10.03 1.74
C ASP A 108 1.67 -10.55 0.31
N VAL A 109 2.30 -11.70 0.10
CA VAL A 109 2.38 -12.32 -1.22
C VAL A 109 2.23 -13.83 -1.10
N VAL A 110 1.58 -14.44 -2.08
CA VAL A 110 1.56 -15.91 -2.16
C VAL A 110 2.97 -16.52 -2.32
N PRO A 111 3.15 -17.81 -1.95
CA PRO A 111 4.38 -18.54 -2.23
C PRO A 111 4.83 -18.46 -3.70
N THR A 112 6.15 -18.53 -3.93
CA THR A 112 6.74 -18.40 -5.27
C THR A 112 6.53 -19.62 -6.15
N GLY A 113 6.08 -20.75 -5.58
CA GLY A 113 6.19 -22.05 -6.22
C GLY A 113 7.66 -22.47 -6.42
N PRO A 114 7.92 -23.46 -7.30
CA PRO A 114 9.28 -23.96 -7.55
C PRO A 114 10.20 -22.88 -8.15
N LYS A 115 11.26 -22.53 -7.43
CA LYS A 115 12.24 -21.51 -7.87
C LYS A 115 12.93 -21.84 -9.20
N THR A 116 13.02 -23.13 -9.53
CA THR A 116 13.62 -23.61 -10.80
C THR A 116 12.78 -23.32 -12.04
N LEU A 117 11.52 -22.92 -11.87
CA LEU A 117 10.63 -22.54 -12.97
C LEU A 117 10.63 -21.02 -13.22
N TRP A 118 11.39 -20.26 -12.43
CA TRP A 118 11.57 -18.83 -12.65
C TRP A 118 12.84 -18.58 -13.47
N ASP A 119 12.77 -17.67 -14.44
CA ASP A 119 13.94 -17.26 -15.23
C ASP A 119 14.94 -16.44 -14.39
N ALA A 120 14.47 -15.75 -13.35
CA ALA A 120 15.28 -15.05 -12.36
C ALA A 120 14.73 -15.24 -10.94
N PRO A 121 15.54 -15.08 -9.87
CA PRO A 121 15.05 -15.26 -8.50
C PRO A 121 13.84 -14.35 -8.19
N PRO A 122 12.75 -14.88 -7.61
CA PRO A 122 11.47 -14.17 -7.51
C PRO A 122 11.50 -12.92 -6.63
N PHE A 123 12.44 -12.80 -5.70
CA PHE A 123 12.62 -11.62 -4.84
C PHE A 123 13.85 -10.78 -5.24
N GLU A 124 14.41 -11.04 -6.43
CA GLU A 124 15.39 -10.18 -7.09
C GLU A 124 14.69 -9.50 -8.26
N PRO A 125 14.07 -8.33 -8.04
CA PRO A 125 13.34 -7.65 -9.08
C PRO A 125 14.26 -7.32 -10.26
N HIS A 126 13.78 -7.58 -11.47
CA HIS A 126 14.48 -7.25 -12.69
C HIS A 126 13.54 -6.63 -13.70
N ARG A 127 14.06 -5.68 -14.48
CA ARG A 127 13.33 -5.04 -15.57
C ARG A 127 13.79 -5.64 -16.88
N GLU A 128 12.83 -6.03 -17.73
CA GLU A 128 13.09 -6.44 -19.09
C GLU A 128 12.05 -5.82 -20.02
N GLY A 129 12.52 -4.94 -20.92
CA GLY A 129 11.65 -4.08 -21.70
C GLY A 129 10.78 -3.20 -20.81
N ASP A 130 9.47 -3.24 -21.05
CA ASP A 130 8.47 -2.45 -20.31
C ASP A 130 7.94 -3.18 -19.06
N TRP A 131 8.52 -4.32 -18.70
CA TRP A 131 8.05 -5.17 -17.60
C TRP A 131 9.00 -5.15 -16.41
N LEU A 132 8.43 -5.08 -15.20
CA LEU A 132 9.11 -5.35 -13.94
C LEU A 132 8.67 -6.72 -13.43
N TYR A 133 9.63 -7.64 -13.30
CA TYR A 133 9.38 -9.00 -12.86
C TYR A 133 9.81 -9.20 -11.41
N GLY A 134 9.02 -10.00 -10.69
CA GLY A 134 9.27 -10.42 -9.33
C GLY A 134 7.97 -10.78 -8.60
N ARG A 135 8.04 -11.65 -7.59
CA ARG A 135 6.89 -12.00 -6.75
C ARG A 135 6.45 -10.75 -6.00
N GLY A 136 5.16 -10.44 -6.14
CA GLY A 136 4.55 -9.27 -5.53
C GLY A 136 4.57 -8.03 -6.42
N ALA A 137 5.35 -8.04 -7.52
CA ALA A 137 5.51 -6.85 -8.36
C ALA A 137 4.16 -6.40 -8.95
N GLY A 138 3.43 -7.33 -9.60
CA GLY A 138 2.07 -7.07 -10.08
C GLY A 138 1.03 -7.05 -8.96
N ASP A 139 1.05 -8.07 -8.10
CA ASP A 139 0.04 -8.33 -7.06
C ASP A 139 0.65 -8.27 -5.65
N MET A 140 0.49 -7.17 -4.89
CA MET A 140 0.01 -5.86 -5.36
C MET A 140 0.97 -4.71 -5.04
N LYS A 141 2.26 -4.99 -4.89
CA LYS A 141 3.27 -4.01 -4.43
C LYS A 141 3.40 -2.80 -5.36
N ALA A 142 3.19 -2.96 -6.67
CA ALA A 142 3.11 -1.82 -7.59
C ALA A 142 1.92 -0.89 -7.27
N GLY A 143 0.76 -1.45 -6.91
CA GLY A 143 -0.42 -0.71 -6.48
C GLY A 143 -0.18 0.06 -5.16
N LEU A 144 0.47 -0.60 -4.18
CA LEU A 144 0.90 0.07 -2.94
C LEU A 144 1.85 1.25 -3.22
N ALA A 145 2.85 1.05 -4.08
CA ALA A 145 3.76 2.11 -4.49
C ALA A 145 3.01 3.24 -5.20
N ALA A 146 2.08 2.93 -6.11
CA ALA A 146 1.29 3.91 -6.83
C ALA A 146 0.45 4.79 -5.90
N ASN A 147 -0.19 4.20 -4.87
CA ASN A 147 -0.93 4.95 -3.85
C ASN A 147 -0.07 6.01 -3.16
N LEU A 148 1.15 5.62 -2.73
CA LEU A 148 2.07 6.54 -2.07
C LEU A 148 2.59 7.62 -3.03
N PHE A 149 3.02 7.23 -4.23
CA PHE A 149 3.59 8.15 -5.20
C PHE A 149 2.56 9.10 -5.82
N ALA A 150 1.27 8.76 -5.80
CA ALA A 150 0.20 9.70 -6.16
C ALA A 150 0.17 10.90 -5.19
N LEU A 151 0.34 10.67 -3.88
CA LEU A 151 0.44 11.75 -2.91
C LEU A 151 1.74 12.54 -3.06
N ASP A 152 2.86 11.85 -3.32
CA ASP A 152 4.14 12.51 -3.59
C ASP A 152 4.05 13.41 -4.83
N ALA A 153 3.32 12.96 -5.86
CA ALA A 153 3.13 13.73 -7.08
C ALA A 153 2.33 15.01 -6.84
N LEU A 154 1.27 14.94 -6.02
CA LEU A 154 0.53 16.12 -5.58
C LEU A 154 1.44 17.10 -4.83
N ALA A 155 2.22 16.61 -3.86
CA ALA A 155 3.11 17.44 -3.05
C ALA A 155 4.16 18.16 -3.91
N ARG A 156 4.83 17.45 -4.83
CA ARG A 156 5.80 18.04 -5.78
C ARG A 156 5.17 19.08 -6.71
N ALA A 157 3.92 18.85 -7.15
CA ALA A 157 3.17 19.81 -7.95
C ALA A 157 2.62 21.01 -7.14
N GLY A 158 2.92 21.10 -5.84
CA GLY A 158 2.48 22.18 -4.97
C GLY A 158 1.05 22.05 -4.47
N PHE A 159 0.46 20.86 -4.57
CA PHE A 159 -0.90 20.54 -4.12
C PHE A 159 -0.88 19.62 -2.89
N GLN A 160 -2.05 19.47 -2.27
CA GLN A 160 -2.31 18.45 -1.25
C GLN A 160 -3.78 18.05 -1.31
N PRO A 161 -4.15 16.85 -0.82
CA PRO A 161 -5.55 16.52 -0.58
C PRO A 161 -6.21 17.51 0.40
N ALA A 162 -7.47 17.87 0.10
CA ALA A 162 -8.27 18.82 0.88
C ALA A 162 -9.18 18.14 1.94
N ALA A 163 -8.93 16.86 2.21
CA ALA A 163 -9.60 16.02 3.19
C ALA A 163 -8.60 14.97 3.71
N PRO A 164 -8.91 14.28 4.83
CA PRO A 164 -8.07 13.18 5.30
C PRO A 164 -7.89 12.10 4.22
N VAL A 165 -6.64 11.65 4.04
CA VAL A 165 -6.34 10.47 3.23
C VAL A 165 -5.59 9.47 4.09
N TYR A 166 -6.07 8.23 4.12
CA TYR A 166 -5.44 7.13 4.83
C TYR A 166 -4.79 6.20 3.82
N VAL A 167 -3.45 6.08 3.87
CA VAL A 167 -2.71 5.12 3.04
C VAL A 167 -2.47 3.90 3.91
N GLN A 168 -3.16 2.80 3.59
CA GLN A 168 -3.13 1.57 4.35
C GLN A 168 -2.27 0.54 3.63
N SER A 169 -1.28 0.01 4.35
CA SER A 169 -0.61 -1.24 4.01
C SER A 169 -1.04 -2.30 4.99
N VAL A 170 -1.77 -3.29 4.48
CA VAL A 170 -2.32 -4.38 5.29
C VAL A 170 -1.64 -5.71 4.98
N THR A 171 -1.79 -6.67 5.89
CA THR A 171 -1.40 -8.08 5.67
C THR A 171 -2.66 -8.93 5.50
N GLU A 172 -2.45 -10.24 5.28
CA GLU A 172 -3.48 -11.28 5.32
C GLU A 172 -4.51 -11.24 4.18
N GLU A 173 -4.33 -10.42 3.14
CA GLU A 173 -5.27 -10.37 2.01
C GLU A 173 -5.32 -11.72 1.28
N GLU A 174 -4.14 -12.31 1.04
CA GLU A 174 -3.94 -13.53 0.25
C GLU A 174 -4.47 -14.81 0.94
N CYS A 175 -5.11 -14.68 2.10
CA CYS A 175 -5.63 -15.81 2.86
C CYS A 175 -6.92 -15.54 3.65
N THR A 176 -7.10 -14.37 4.29
CA THR A 176 -8.23 -14.14 5.19
C THR A 176 -8.96 -12.81 5.00
N GLY A 177 -8.25 -11.76 4.55
CA GLY A 177 -8.74 -10.38 4.54
C GLY A 177 -8.75 -9.69 5.91
N ASN A 178 -8.23 -10.35 6.97
CA ASN A 178 -8.31 -9.83 8.33
C ASN A 178 -7.50 -8.55 8.55
N GLY A 179 -6.46 -8.27 7.76
CA GLY A 179 -5.74 -7.00 7.82
C GLY A 179 -6.60 -5.80 7.44
N ALA A 180 -7.34 -5.88 6.33
CA ALA A 180 -8.30 -4.86 5.93
C ALA A 180 -9.41 -4.69 6.98
N LEU A 181 -9.94 -5.80 7.50
CA LEU A 181 -10.94 -5.78 8.56
C LEU A 181 -10.42 -5.11 9.84
N SER A 182 -9.19 -5.44 10.26
CA SER A 182 -8.58 -4.85 11.45
C SER A 182 -8.42 -3.34 11.31
N ALA A 183 -8.08 -2.83 10.13
CA ALA A 183 -8.05 -1.38 9.88
C ALA A 183 -9.43 -0.73 10.03
N LEU A 184 -10.49 -1.37 9.55
CA LEU A 184 -11.86 -0.90 9.72
C LEU A 184 -12.26 -0.88 11.21
N VAL A 185 -12.04 -1.98 11.93
CA VAL A 185 -12.37 -2.11 13.38
C VAL A 185 -11.58 -1.12 14.23
N ARG A 186 -10.32 -0.84 13.87
CA ARG A 186 -9.48 0.17 14.51
C ARG A 186 -10.01 1.60 14.36
N GLY A 187 -10.99 1.82 13.47
CA GLY A 187 -11.72 3.07 13.32
C GLY A 187 -11.36 3.88 12.07
N TYR A 188 -10.58 3.31 11.14
CA TYR A 188 -10.32 3.99 9.87
C TYR A 188 -11.56 3.94 8.97
N GLN A 189 -12.15 5.12 8.75
CA GLN A 189 -13.31 5.31 7.89
C GLN A 189 -13.08 6.49 6.94
N ALA A 190 -13.64 6.40 5.75
CA ALA A 190 -13.61 7.46 4.76
C ALA A 190 -14.86 7.42 3.88
N ASP A 191 -15.08 8.49 3.11
CA ASP A 191 -16.20 8.59 2.16
C ASP A 191 -16.07 7.62 0.98
N ALA A 192 -14.85 7.15 0.69
CA ALA A 192 -14.55 6.17 -0.33
C ALA A 192 -13.25 5.40 0.00
N ALA A 193 -13.09 4.23 -0.61
CA ALA A 193 -11.85 3.47 -0.63
C ALA A 193 -11.47 3.11 -2.07
N ILE A 194 -10.18 3.14 -2.37
CA ILE A 194 -9.58 2.64 -3.62
C ILE A 194 -8.54 1.59 -3.25
N ILE A 195 -8.62 0.44 -3.93
CA ILE A 195 -7.71 -0.69 -3.79
C ILE A 195 -7.15 -0.98 -5.19
N PRO A 196 -5.89 -0.60 -5.50
CA PRO A 196 -5.32 -0.72 -6.84
C PRO A 196 -4.71 -2.10 -7.10
N GLU A 197 -5.53 -3.16 -6.99
CA GLU A 197 -5.17 -4.52 -7.43
C GLU A 197 -4.95 -4.56 -8.95
N PRO A 198 -4.12 -5.49 -9.47
CA PRO A 198 -3.99 -5.69 -10.90
C PRO A 198 -5.29 -6.29 -11.46
N VAL A 199 -5.78 -5.72 -12.57
CA VAL A 199 -6.99 -6.16 -13.29
C VAL A 199 -6.69 -7.03 -14.49
#